data_AF-G5BXE1-F1
#
_entry.id   AF-G5BXE1-F1
#
_cell.length_a   1.000
_cell.length_b   1.000
_cell.length_c   1.000
_cell.angle_alpha   90.00
_cell.angle_beta   90.00
_cell.angle_gamma   90.00
#
_symmetry.space_group_name_H-M   'P 1'
#
loop_
_entity.id
_entity.type
_entity.pdbx_description
1 polymer ?
#
loop_
_entity_poly.entity_id
_entity_poly.type
_entity_poly.pdbx_seq_one_letter_code
_entity_poly.pdbx_strand_id
1 'polypeptide(L)' 'MSIRTKLQNKEHVIEALCRAKFKFPGRQKIHISKQWGFTKFNPEEFEDVVAEKHLIPDDCRVKYIPNRGPLDKWWALHS' A
#
# COMPACT_ATOMS: atom_id res chain seq x y z
N MET A 1 12.99 8.29 0.85
CA MET A 1 12.71 7.55 -0.40
C MET A 1 11.90 6.31 -0.05
N SER A 2 10.87 5.96 -0.83
CA SER A 2 10.03 4.77 -0.63
C SER A 2 9.87 3.99 -1.93
N ILE A 3 9.81 2.66 -1.85
CA ILE A 3 9.74 1.76 -3.00
C ILE A 3 8.69 0.67 -2.69
N ARG A 4 7.78 0.43 -3.64
CA ARG A 4 6.83 -0.71 -3.60
C ARG A 4 7.32 -1.77 -4.57
N THR A 5 7.42 -3.02 -4.11
CA THR A 5 7.87 -4.14 -4.93
C THR A 5 7.15 -5.43 -4.54
N LYS A 6 7.26 -6.46 -5.38
CA LYS A 6 6.91 -7.84 -5.02
C LYS A 6 7.85 -8.38 -3.94
N LEU A 7 7.36 -9.32 -3.13
CA LEU A 7 8.10 -9.91 -2.00
C LEU A 7 9.45 -10.52 -2.43
N GLN A 8 9.51 -11.10 -3.63
CA GLN A 8 10.71 -11.72 -4.22
C GLN A 8 11.90 -10.76 -4.33
N ASN A 9 11.67 -9.48 -4.59
CA ASN A 9 12.74 -8.50 -4.84
C ASN A 9 13.14 -7.72 -3.58
N LYS A 10 12.70 -8.15 -2.40
CA LYS A 10 12.90 -7.44 -1.13
C LYS A 10 14.39 -7.15 -0.87
N GLU A 11 15.25 -8.15 -1.02
CA GLU A 11 16.68 -8.04 -0.72
C GLU A 11 17.38 -7.05 -1.65
N HIS A 12 17.06 -7.12 -2.95
CA HIS A 12 17.58 -6.20 -3.97
C HIS A 12 17.22 -4.75 -3.67
N VAL A 13 15.99 -4.48 -3.21
CA VAL A 13 15.56 -3.12 -2.86
C VAL A 13 16.28 -2.59 -1.62
N ILE A 14 16.53 -3.44 -0.61
CA ILE A 14 17.29 -3.05 0.58
C ILE A 14 18.72 -2.66 0.18
N GLU A 15 19.37 -3.43 -0.69
CA GLU A 15 20.70 -3.11 -1.18
C GLU A 15 20.71 -1.80 -2.00
N ALA A 16 19.73 -1.60 -2.88
CA ALA A 16 19.59 -0.36 -3.65
C ALA A 16 19.47 0.88 -2.75
N LEU A 17 18.66 0.80 -1.68
CA LEU A 17 18.53 1.88 -0.70
C LEU A 17 19.82 2.06 0.13
N CYS A 18 20.55 0.98 0.44
CA CYS A 18 21.87 1.04 1.07
C CYS A 18 22.90 1.77 0.19
N ARG A 19 22.85 1.59 -1.13
CA ARG A 19 23.71 2.33 -2.08
C ARG A 19 23.27 3.78 -2.20
N ALA A 20 21.96 4.03 -2.26
CA ALA A 20 21.40 5.37 -2.39
C ALA A 20 21.71 6.27 -1.18
N LYS A 21 21.67 5.73 0.06
CA LYS A 21 21.92 6.55 1.25
C LYS A 21 23.32 7.17 1.30
N PHE A 22 24.33 6.59 0.63
CA PHE A 22 25.68 7.17 0.56
C PHE A 22 25.73 8.50 -0.21
N LYS A 23 24.68 8.81 -0.98
CA LYS A 23 24.59 10.09 -1.72
C LYS A 23 23.96 11.20 -0.89
N PHE A 24 23.42 10.90 0.29
CA PHE A 24 22.79 11.89 1.17
C PHE A 24 23.64 12.10 2.42
N PRO A 25 23.77 13.36 2.91
CA PRO A 25 24.49 13.63 4.14
C PRO A 25 23.77 13.01 5.35
N GLY A 26 24.54 12.64 6.37
CA GLY A 26 24.02 12.11 7.63
C GLY A 26 23.68 10.61 7.61
N ARG A 27 23.03 10.14 8.69
CA ARG A 27 22.65 8.73 8.85
C ARG A 27 21.19 8.52 8.42
N GLN A 28 21.01 7.81 7.31
CA GLN A 28 19.68 7.39 6.85
C GLN A 28 19.38 5.96 7.33
N LYS A 29 18.20 5.75 7.91
CA LYS A 29 17.71 4.42 8.35
C LYS A 29 16.74 3.86 7.32
N ILE A 30 16.98 2.62 6.90
CA ILE A 30 16.08 1.89 6.01
C ILE A 30 15.10 1.11 6.89
N HIS A 31 13.81 1.21 6.59
CA HIS A 31 12.74 0.51 7.30
C HIS A 31 11.82 -0.19 6.31
N ILE A 32 11.34 -1.38 6.67
CA ILE A 32 10.32 -2.11 5.92
C ILE A 32 8.98 -1.75 6.56
N SER A 33 8.09 -1.13 5.79
CA SER A 33 6.75 -0.81 6.27
C SER A 33 5.95 -2.08 6.53
N LYS A 34 5.09 -2.03 7.56
CA LYS A 34 4.07 -3.07 7.79
C LYS A 34 2.86 -2.93 6.88
N GLN A 35 2.72 -1.79 6.20
CA GLN A 35 1.60 -1.49 5.33
C GLN A 35 1.70 -2.19 3.97
N TRP A 36 0.56 -2.41 3.35
CA TRP A 36 0.45 -2.92 1.99
C TRP A 36 0.82 -1.83 0.97
N GLY A 37 2.10 -1.79 0.60
CA GLY A 37 2.64 -0.83 -0.36
C GLY A 37 2.48 0.61 0.11
N PHE A 38 1.75 1.41 -0.67
CA PHE A 38 1.50 2.84 -0.37
C PHE A 38 0.08 3.09 0.13
N THR A 39 -0.53 2.08 0.74
CA THR A 39 -1.84 2.20 1.38
C THR A 39 -1.69 2.33 2.90
N LYS A 40 -2.78 2.65 3.59
CA LYS A 40 -2.81 2.76 5.05
C LYS A 40 -3.00 1.41 5.76
N PHE A 41 -3.39 0.37 5.03
CA PHE A 41 -3.78 -0.93 5.56
C PHE A 41 -2.58 -1.85 5.72
N ASN A 42 -2.64 -2.77 6.68
CA ASN A 42 -1.70 -3.89 6.75
C ASN A 42 -2.04 -4.95 5.68
N PRO A 43 -1.10 -5.85 5.28
CA PRO A 43 -1.37 -6.93 4.35
C PRO A 43 -2.60 -7.76 4.69
N GLU A 44 -2.72 -8.19 5.94
CA GLU A 44 -3.83 -8.99 6.45
C GLU A 44 -5.16 -8.23 6.30
N GLU A 45 -5.23 -7.02 6.85
CA GLU A 45 -6.40 -6.14 6.73
C GLU A 45 -6.73 -5.80 5.26
N PHE A 46 -5.74 -5.67 4.39
CA PHE A 46 -5.96 -5.29 3.01
C PHE A 46 -6.69 -6.40 2.26
N GLU A 47 -6.32 -7.67 2.49
CA GLU A 47 -7.00 -8.81 1.89
C GLU A 47 -8.46 -8.91 2.36
N ASP A 48 -8.72 -8.70 3.65
CA ASP A 48 -10.07 -8.70 4.22
C ASP A 48 -10.93 -7.58 3.63
N VAL A 49 -10.44 -6.34 3.63
CA VAL A 49 -11.20 -5.17 3.14
C VAL A 49 -11.40 -5.22 1.61
N VAL A 50 -10.52 -5.91 0.87
CA VAL A 50 -10.73 -6.22 -0.55
C VAL A 50 -11.82 -7.28 -0.72
N ALA A 51 -11.81 -8.34 0.08
CA ALA A 51 -12.84 -9.39 0.05
C ALA A 51 -14.24 -8.84 0.38
N GLU A 52 -14.31 -7.88 1.30
CA GLU A 52 -15.55 -7.16 1.66
C GLU A 52 -16.01 -6.14 0.59
N LYS A 53 -15.27 -5.97 -0.52
CA LYS A 53 -15.54 -4.98 -1.58
C LYS A 53 -15.54 -3.51 -1.08
N HIS A 54 -14.85 -3.21 0.00
CA HIS A 54 -14.74 -1.84 0.55
C HIS A 54 -13.65 -0.98 -0.12
N LEU A 55 -12.91 -1.53 -1.09
CA LEU A 55 -11.80 -0.87 -1.77
C LEU A 55 -12.04 -0.82 -3.28
N ILE A 56 -11.99 0.39 -3.84
CA ILE A 56 -12.05 0.62 -5.29
C ILE A 56 -10.63 0.89 -5.81
N PRO A 57 -10.17 0.19 -6.87
CA PRO A 57 -8.90 0.51 -7.50
C PRO A 57 -8.93 1.93 -8.07
N ASP A 58 -7.89 2.71 -7.76
CA ASP A 58 -7.71 4.10 -8.21
C ASP A 58 -6.29 4.25 -8.76
N ASP A 59 -6.09 3.68 -9.94
CA ASP A 59 -4.78 3.51 -10.59
C ASP A 59 -3.75 2.83 -9.66
N CYS A 60 -2.72 3.57 -9.27
CA CYS A 60 -1.67 3.11 -8.37
C CYS A 60 -2.11 3.06 -6.89
N ARG A 61 -3.23 3.73 -6.56
CA ARG A 61 -3.79 3.90 -5.22
C ARG A 61 -5.12 3.16 -5.10
N VAL A 62 -5.74 3.30 -3.93
CA VAL A 62 -7.01 2.67 -3.60
C VAL A 62 -7.89 3.69 -2.90
N LYS A 63 -9.17 3.75 -3.28
CA LYS A 63 -10.20 4.55 -2.63
C LYS A 63 -11.00 3.67 -1.68
N TYR A 64 -11.13 4.12 -0.43
CA TYR A 64 -11.95 3.44 0.59
C TYR A 64 -13.42 3.86 0.43
N ILE A 65 -14.32 2.89 0.39
CA ILE A 65 -15.77 3.11 0.39
C ILE A 65 -16.26 3.10 1.85
N PRO A 66 -16.70 4.25 2.39
CA PRO A 66 -17.30 4.27 3.72
C PRO A 66 -18.73 3.71 3.68
N ASN A 67 -19.24 3.28 4.85
CA ASN A 67 -20.65 2.92 5.05
C ASN A 67 -21.57 4.15 5.12
N ARG A 68 -21.32 5.16 4.27
CA ARG A 68 -22.04 6.43 4.24
C ARG A 68 -22.23 6.87 2.79
N GLY A 69 -23.42 7.37 2.48
CA GLY A 69 -23.78 7.88 1.15
C GLY A 69 -25.09 7.28 0.65
N PRO A 70 -25.50 7.63 -0.58
CA PRO A 70 -26.71 7.08 -1.20
C PRO A 70 -26.63 5.56 -1.34
N LEU A 71 -27.69 4.86 -0.92
CA LEU A 71 -27.75 3.40 -0.91
C LEU A 71 -27.61 2.79 -2.31
N ASP A 72 -28.15 3.44 -3.33
CA ASP A 72 -28.07 2.99 -4.72
C ASP A 72 -26.61 2.84 -5.20
N LYS A 73 -25.75 3.79 -4.84
CA LYS A 73 -24.31 3.74 -5.17
C LYS A 73 -23.60 2.62 -4.41
N TRP A 74 -24.02 2.34 -3.17
CA TRP A 74 -23.46 1.25 -2.39
C TRP A 74 -23.86 -0.11 -2.98
N TRP A 75 -25.14 -0.28 -3.33
CA TRP A 75 -25.66 -1.50 -3.94
C TRP A 75 -25.01 -1.82 -5.29
N ALA A 76 -24.80 -0.81 -6.14
CA ALA A 76 -24.14 -0.96 -7.44
C ALA A 76 -22.69 -1.50 -7.33
N LEU A 77 -22.03 -1.28 -6.19
CA LEU A 77 -20.66 -1.76 -5.94
C LEU A 77 -20.62 -3.16 -5.32
N HIS A 78 -21.67 -3.55 -4.59
CA HIS A 78 -21.71 -4.80 -3.82
C HIS A 78 -22.52 -5.93 -4.47
N SER A 79 -23.31 -5.62 -5.51
CA SER A 79 -23.89 -6.63 -6.41
C SER A 79 -22.79 -7.50 -7.04
#